data_AF-A0A9W8V0M7-F1
#
_entry.id   AF-A0A9W8V0M7-F1
#
_cell.length_a   1.000
_cell.length_b   1.000
_cell.length_c   1.000
_cell.angle_alpha   90.00
_cell.angle_beta   90.00
_cell.angle_gamma   90.00
#
_symmetry.space_group_name_H-M   'P 1'
#
loop_
_entity.id
_entity.type
_entity.pdbx_description
1 polymer ?
#
loop_
_entity_poly.entity_id
_entity_poly.type
_entity_poly.pdbx_seq_one_letter_code
_entity_poly.pdbx_strand_id
1 'polypeptide(L)'
;MASVLTILHANQLRKREAAFVDPNTPDPESSLCFSWGGDLLVVGIIANYAAVAADTFSSELGILSKSQPRLITSPTLRKVPRGTNGGVTLMGLGAGLLGSMIIVTAAMMFLPSCSEETAQKPGGGSPWSVLERRKFMGFMVIWGTLGSVLDSFLGGMFQRSVKDVRSGKIVEGEGGNRVLVAESAEAMAAHSKKRADIKAAIMHGEGQRATAKLGGSAIADDDDGEADADVYDPRDKHRKASFGDERPSRVVESGWDLLDNNDVNFLMAVSMSVGGMAVASWYWGVPIQSVMGV
;
A
#
# COMPACT_ATOMS: atom_id res chain seq x y z
N MET A 1 -3.51 -11.28 4.59
CA MET A 1 -4.52 -11.82 3.65
C MET A 1 -4.12 -13.18 3.07
N ALA A 2 -2.97 -13.32 2.39
CA ALA A 2 -2.52 -14.60 1.84
C ALA A 2 -2.57 -15.77 2.84
N SER A 3 -2.12 -15.57 4.08
CA SER A 3 -2.20 -16.60 5.15
C SER A 3 -3.62 -17.07 5.44
N VAL A 4 -4.61 -16.17 5.40
CA VAL A 4 -6.02 -16.52 5.60
C VAL A 4 -6.49 -17.41 4.45
N LEU A 5 -6.17 -17.05 3.21
CA LEU A 5 -6.53 -17.85 2.03
C LEU A 5 -5.85 -19.22 2.05
N THR A 6 -4.59 -19.30 2.48
CA THR A 6 -3.87 -20.57 2.62
C THR A 6 -4.53 -21.47 3.67
N ILE A 7 -4.97 -20.93 4.81
CA ILE A 7 -5.69 -21.69 5.84
C ILE A 7 -7.05 -22.16 5.31
N LEU A 8 -7.79 -21.29 4.61
CA LEU A 8 -9.07 -21.67 3.99
C LEU A 8 -8.87 -22.79 2.96
N HIS A 9 -7.82 -22.70 2.14
CA HIS A 9 -7.51 -23.72 1.13
C HIS A 9 -7.08 -25.04 1.80
N ALA A 10 -6.27 -25.00 2.86
CA ALA A 10 -5.90 -26.17 3.63
C ALA A 10 -7.13 -26.85 4.26
N ASN A 11 -8.06 -26.08 4.81
CA ASN A 11 -9.32 -26.61 5.32
C ASN A 11 -10.20 -27.21 4.21
N GLN A 12 -10.21 -26.59 3.03
CA GLN A 12 -10.93 -27.11 1.86
C GLN A 12 -10.36 -28.47 1.42
N LEU A 13 -9.03 -28.59 1.32
CA LEU A 13 -8.36 -29.84 0.98
C LEU A 13 -8.63 -30.94 2.02
N ARG A 14 -8.60 -30.62 3.32
CA ARG A 14 -8.94 -31.58 4.39
C ARG A 14 -10.37 -32.10 4.29
N LYS A 15 -11.34 -31.24 3.94
CA LYS A 15 -12.73 -31.66 3.71
C LYS A 15 -12.84 -32.59 2.51
N ARG A 16 -12.14 -32.29 1.42
CA ARG A 16 -12.09 -33.14 0.22
C ARG A 16 -11.50 -34.51 0.54
N GLU A 17 -10.35 -34.53 1.24
CA GLU A 17 -9.70 -35.77 1.68
C GLU A 17 -10.62 -36.62 2.57
N ALA A 18 -11.32 -36.01 3.53
CA ALA A 18 -12.28 -36.73 4.38
C ALA A 18 -13.43 -37.36 3.57
N ALA A 19 -13.91 -36.68 2.53
CA ALA A 19 -14.97 -37.21 1.66
C ALA A 19 -14.51 -38.44 0.85
N PHE A 20 -13.22 -38.53 0.50
CA PHE A 20 -12.66 -39.72 -0.18
C PHE A 20 -12.50 -40.94 0.74
N VAL A 21 -12.42 -40.72 2.05
CA VAL A 21 -12.27 -41.80 3.04
C VAL A 21 -13.64 -42.28 3.56
N ASP A 22 -14.69 -41.46 3.48
CA ASP A 22 -16.03 -41.82 3.96
C ASP A 22 -16.74 -42.81 3.01
N PRO A 23 -17.00 -44.06 3.44
CA PRO A 23 -17.68 -45.06 2.62
C PRO A 23 -19.15 -44.71 2.32
N ASN A 24 -19.74 -43.70 2.98
CA ASN A 24 -21.11 -43.25 2.77
C ASN A 24 -21.25 -42.13 1.73
N THR A 25 -20.14 -41.61 1.21
CA THR A 25 -20.13 -40.56 0.19
C THR A 25 -19.83 -41.18 -1.18
N PRO A 26 -20.85 -41.57 -1.99
CA PRO A 26 -20.61 -42.08 -3.32
C PRO A 26 -20.06 -40.97 -4.23
N ASP A 27 -18.91 -41.23 -4.85
CA ASP A 27 -18.24 -40.42 -5.89
C ASP A 27 -18.04 -38.93 -5.57
N PRO A 28 -17.14 -38.57 -4.63
CA PRO A 28 -16.79 -37.17 -4.38
C PRO A 28 -16.14 -36.52 -5.61
N GLU A 29 -16.84 -35.59 -6.27
CA GLU A 29 -16.42 -34.89 -7.50
C GLU A 29 -15.28 -33.86 -7.32
N SER A 30 -14.50 -33.93 -6.24
CA SER A 30 -13.53 -32.88 -5.87
C SER A 30 -12.07 -33.26 -6.16
N SER A 31 -11.26 -32.34 -6.66
CA SER A 31 -9.83 -32.59 -6.93
C SER A 31 -8.94 -32.29 -5.72
N LEU A 32 -7.89 -33.09 -5.52
CA LEU A 32 -6.81 -32.85 -4.55
C LEU A 32 -5.60 -32.16 -5.18
N CYS A 33 -5.48 -32.23 -6.50
CA CYS A 33 -4.51 -31.47 -7.30
C CYS A 33 -5.15 -30.19 -7.84
N PHE A 34 -4.31 -29.18 -8.12
CA PHE A 34 -4.77 -27.94 -8.72
C PHE A 34 -5.18 -28.19 -10.18
N SER A 35 -6.48 -28.25 -10.44
CA SER A 35 -7.05 -28.46 -11.78
C SER A 35 -7.36 -27.14 -12.48
N TRP A 36 -7.45 -27.19 -13.81
CA TRP A 36 -7.99 -26.06 -14.56
C TRP A 36 -9.43 -25.80 -14.13
N GLY A 37 -9.77 -24.56 -13.78
CA GLY A 37 -11.14 -24.19 -13.38
C GLY A 37 -11.55 -24.59 -11.96
N GLY A 38 -10.64 -25.00 -11.08
CA GLY A 38 -11.00 -25.53 -9.75
C GLY A 38 -10.85 -24.55 -8.59
N ASP A 39 -9.61 -24.24 -8.19
CA ASP A 39 -9.35 -23.64 -6.88
C ASP A 39 -9.18 -22.12 -6.95
N LEU A 40 -10.29 -21.39 -6.78
CA LEU A 40 -10.28 -19.92 -6.69
C LEU A 40 -9.36 -19.42 -5.57
N LEU A 41 -9.30 -20.11 -4.43
CA LEU A 41 -8.40 -19.77 -3.33
C LEU A 41 -6.92 -19.75 -3.75
N VAL A 42 -6.50 -20.70 -4.58
CA VAL A 42 -5.13 -20.75 -5.12
C VAL A 42 -4.86 -19.55 -6.01
N VAL A 43 -5.82 -19.17 -6.88
CA VAL A 43 -5.71 -17.94 -7.68
C VAL A 43 -5.53 -16.71 -6.78
N GLY A 44 -6.33 -16.60 -5.73
CA GLY A 44 -6.24 -15.50 -4.77
C GLY A 44 -4.88 -15.43 -4.06
N ILE A 45 -4.33 -16.59 -3.67
CA ILE A 45 -3.00 -16.69 -3.03
C ILE A 45 -1.91 -16.24 -4.00
N ILE A 46 -1.89 -16.78 -5.22
CA ILE A 46 -0.88 -16.41 -6.23
C ILE A 46 -0.99 -14.93 -6.58
N ALA A 47 -2.21 -14.42 -6.78
CA ALA A 47 -2.45 -13.01 -7.09
C ALA A 47 -1.94 -12.08 -5.98
N ASN A 48 -2.14 -12.45 -4.71
CA ASN A 48 -1.64 -11.69 -3.57
C ASN A 48 -0.10 -11.61 -3.58
N TYR A 49 0.59 -12.75 -3.62
CA TYR A 49 2.05 -12.78 -3.61
C TYR A 49 2.64 -12.12 -4.86
N ALA A 50 2.05 -12.32 -6.03
CA ALA A 50 2.51 -11.72 -7.27
C ALA A 50 2.38 -10.20 -7.25
N ALA A 51 1.26 -9.67 -6.76
CA ALA A 51 1.04 -8.23 -6.64
C ALA A 51 1.98 -7.57 -5.62
N VAL A 52 2.14 -8.18 -4.44
CA VAL A 52 3.05 -7.67 -3.40
C VAL A 52 4.51 -7.70 -3.86
N ALA A 53 4.93 -8.77 -4.56
CA ALA A 53 6.28 -8.85 -5.11
C ALA A 53 6.50 -7.85 -6.25
N ALA A 54 5.51 -7.66 -7.13
CA ALA A 54 5.57 -6.68 -8.20
C ALA A 54 5.69 -5.26 -7.65
N ASP A 55 4.93 -4.94 -6.60
CA ASP A 55 4.99 -3.65 -5.94
C ASP A 55 6.35 -3.40 -5.26
N THR A 56 6.83 -4.37 -4.48
CA THR A 56 8.15 -4.32 -3.83
C THR A 56 9.27 -4.12 -4.85
N PHE A 57 9.27 -4.88 -5.95
CA PHE A 57 10.31 -4.75 -6.97
C PHE A 57 10.20 -3.40 -7.70
N SER A 58 8.98 -2.93 -7.93
CA SER A 58 8.72 -1.65 -8.59
C SER A 58 9.23 -0.46 -7.78
N SER A 59 9.04 -0.46 -6.46
CA SER A 59 9.50 0.62 -5.57
C SER A 59 11.02 0.57 -5.36
N GLU A 60 11.57 -0.60 -5.01
CA GLU A 60 12.99 -0.78 -4.68
C GLU A 60 13.91 -0.63 -5.90
N LEU A 61 13.54 -1.17 -7.06
CA LEU A 61 14.33 -1.00 -8.28
C LEU A 61 13.95 0.28 -9.04
N GLY A 62 12.72 0.79 -8.84
CA GLY A 62 12.27 2.04 -9.43
C GLY A 62 13.01 3.26 -8.90
N ILE A 63 13.43 3.26 -7.64
CA ILE A 63 14.21 4.37 -7.06
C ILE A 63 15.58 4.55 -7.74
N LEU A 64 16.14 3.45 -8.29
CA LEU A 64 17.39 3.44 -9.04
C LEU A 64 17.24 4.00 -10.46
N SER A 65 16.00 4.25 -10.92
CA SER A 65 15.73 4.77 -12.25
C SER A 65 16.38 6.14 -12.47
N LYS A 66 17.13 6.28 -13.57
CA LYS A 66 17.69 7.57 -14.00
C LYS A 66 16.61 8.56 -14.42
N SER A 67 15.46 8.09 -14.89
CA SER A 67 14.32 8.94 -15.25
C SER A 67 13.60 9.47 -14.01
N GLN A 68 13.06 10.69 -14.10
CA GLN A 68 12.24 11.26 -13.03
C GLN A 68 10.86 10.56 -13.01
N PRO A 69 10.37 10.14 -11.83
CA PRO A 69 9.03 9.57 -11.71
C PRO A 69 7.94 10.53 -12.15
N ARG A 70 6.81 9.96 -12.59
CA ARG A 70 5.60 10.69 -12.97
C ARG A 70 4.47 10.31 -12.04
N LEU A 71 3.74 11.30 -11.54
CA LEU A 71 2.62 11.05 -10.63
C LEU A 71 1.43 10.47 -11.40
N ILE A 72 1.02 9.24 -11.08
CA ILE A 72 -0.04 8.51 -11.81
C ILE A 72 -1.42 9.15 -11.66
N THR A 73 -1.69 9.82 -10.53
CA THR A 73 -2.96 10.49 -10.25
C THR A 73 -3.07 11.87 -10.92
N SER A 74 -1.98 12.39 -11.49
CA SER A 74 -1.98 13.68 -12.18
C SER A 74 -2.42 13.51 -13.64
N PRO A 75 -3.45 14.23 -14.14
CA PRO A 75 -3.91 14.13 -15.53
C PRO A 75 -2.81 14.43 -16.57
N THR A 76 -1.86 15.29 -16.19
CA THR A 76 -0.71 15.70 -17.01
C THR A 76 0.53 14.83 -16.83
N LEU A 77 0.48 13.77 -16.01
CA LEU A 77 1.63 12.93 -15.63
C LEU A 77 2.87 13.76 -15.29
N ARG A 78 2.67 14.76 -14.41
CA ARG A 78 3.72 15.70 -14.00
C ARG A 78 4.88 14.95 -13.35
N LYS A 79 6.09 15.47 -13.54
CA LYS A 79 7.27 14.92 -12.90
C LYS A 79 7.27 15.26 -11.43
N VAL A 80 7.62 14.28 -10.60
CA VAL A 80 7.70 14.43 -9.14
C VAL A 80 9.08 13.97 -8.64
N PRO A 81 9.52 14.43 -7.46
CA PRO A 81 10.74 13.95 -6.85
C PRO A 81 10.72 12.43 -6.63
N ARG A 82 11.90 11.80 -6.58
CA ARG A 82 12.01 10.37 -6.26
C ARG A 82 11.53 10.11 -4.83
N GLY A 83 10.84 8.98 -4.64
CA GLY A 83 10.19 8.61 -3.38
C GLY A 83 8.81 9.25 -3.18
N THR A 84 8.24 9.92 -4.18
CA THR A 84 6.86 10.42 -4.07
C THR A 84 5.88 9.26 -4.21
N ASN A 85 4.95 9.12 -3.25
CA ASN A 85 3.87 8.14 -3.31
C ASN A 85 3.04 8.34 -4.59
N GLY A 86 2.87 7.25 -5.35
CA GLY A 86 2.25 7.26 -6.67
C GLY A 86 3.12 7.76 -7.83
N GLY A 87 4.42 7.96 -7.59
CA GLY A 87 5.40 8.24 -8.63
C GLY A 87 5.83 6.98 -9.37
N VAL A 88 5.42 6.83 -10.62
CA VAL A 88 5.77 5.66 -11.46
C VAL A 88 6.93 5.95 -12.41
N THR A 89 7.76 4.93 -12.66
CA THR A 89 8.83 4.94 -13.66
C THR A 89 8.74 3.71 -14.56
N LEU A 90 9.26 3.79 -15.79
CA LEU A 90 9.28 2.65 -16.70
C LEU A 90 10.14 1.50 -16.18
N MET A 91 11.27 1.82 -15.53
CA MET A 91 12.13 0.82 -14.88
C MET A 91 11.41 0.14 -13.71
N GLY A 92 10.66 0.90 -12.89
CA GLY A 92 9.84 0.35 -11.81
C GLY A 92 8.77 -0.60 -12.34
N LEU A 93 8.04 -0.21 -13.39
CA LEU A 93 7.06 -1.10 -14.03
C LEU A 93 7.69 -2.38 -14.61
N GLY A 94 8.86 -2.27 -15.24
CA GLY A 94 9.61 -3.43 -15.72
C GLY A 94 10.12 -4.34 -14.60
N ALA A 95 10.57 -3.75 -13.49
CA ALA A 95 10.96 -4.48 -12.29
C ALA A 95 9.77 -5.19 -11.64
N GLY A 96 8.61 -4.52 -11.56
CA GLY A 96 7.38 -5.12 -11.06
C GLY A 96 6.89 -6.29 -11.91
N LEU A 97 6.99 -6.17 -13.25
CA LEU A 97 6.72 -7.28 -14.17
C LEU A 97 7.63 -8.48 -13.89
N LEU A 98 8.92 -8.24 -13.67
CA LEU A 98 9.88 -9.28 -13.31
C LEU A 98 9.57 -9.91 -11.95
N GLY A 99 9.23 -9.12 -10.94
CA GLY A 99 8.80 -9.61 -9.62
C GLY A 99 7.57 -10.52 -9.72
N SER A 100 6.54 -10.08 -10.46
CA SER A 100 5.35 -10.90 -10.72
C SER A 100 5.69 -12.18 -11.49
N MET A 101 6.56 -12.10 -12.50
CA MET A 101 6.97 -13.25 -13.30
C MET A 101 7.66 -14.32 -12.45
N ILE A 102 8.53 -13.92 -11.52
CA ILE A 102 9.22 -14.85 -10.61
C ILE A 102 8.21 -15.61 -9.75
N ILE A 103 7.29 -14.90 -9.10
CA ILE A 103 6.28 -15.53 -8.22
C ILE A 103 5.37 -16.48 -9.00
N VAL A 104 4.86 -16.04 -10.16
CA VAL A 104 3.95 -16.86 -10.96
C VAL A 104 4.67 -18.08 -11.51
N THR A 105 5.92 -17.95 -11.97
CA THR A 105 6.71 -19.08 -12.45
C THR A 105 6.98 -20.08 -11.34
N ALA A 106 7.36 -19.61 -10.14
CA ALA A 106 7.55 -20.46 -8.98
C ALA A 106 6.25 -21.19 -8.61
N ALA A 107 5.12 -20.50 -8.61
CA ALA A 107 3.82 -21.11 -8.35
C ALA A 107 3.51 -22.23 -9.35
N MET A 108 3.70 -22.02 -10.66
CA MET A 108 3.43 -23.06 -11.66
C MET A 108 4.39 -24.25 -11.58
N MET A 109 5.61 -24.04 -11.08
CA MET A 109 6.62 -25.08 -10.95
C MET A 109 6.41 -25.96 -9.72
N PHE A 110 6.01 -25.35 -8.60
CA PHE A 110 5.92 -26.04 -7.30
C PHE A 110 4.50 -26.44 -6.90
N LEU A 111 3.45 -25.88 -7.51
CA LEU A 111 2.08 -26.31 -7.22
C LEU A 111 1.77 -27.65 -7.90
N PRO A 112 1.17 -28.61 -7.18
CA PRO A 112 0.80 -29.91 -7.74
C PRO A 112 -0.39 -29.76 -8.70
N SER A 113 -0.11 -29.53 -9.97
CA SER A 113 -1.11 -29.44 -11.03
C SER A 113 -1.60 -30.82 -11.47
N CYS A 114 -2.90 -30.97 -11.75
CA CYS A 114 -3.43 -32.22 -12.29
C CYS A 114 -2.82 -32.52 -13.68
N SER A 115 -2.34 -33.76 -13.86
CA SER A 115 -1.82 -34.31 -15.11
C SER A 115 -2.76 -35.41 -15.65
N GLU A 116 -2.54 -35.85 -16.88
CA GLU A 116 -3.31 -36.95 -17.49
C GLU A 116 -3.26 -38.23 -16.65
N GLU A 117 -2.12 -38.49 -15.99
CA GLU A 117 -1.95 -39.64 -15.08
C GLU A 117 -2.75 -39.49 -13.78
N THR A 118 -2.99 -38.26 -13.32
CA THR A 118 -3.79 -38.01 -12.12
C THR A 118 -5.28 -37.98 -12.43
N ALA A 119 -5.67 -37.64 -13.66
CA ALA A 119 -7.06 -37.51 -14.07
C ALA A 119 -7.88 -38.81 -13.91
N GLN A 120 -7.23 -39.98 -14.00
CA GLN A 120 -7.89 -41.28 -13.83
C GLN A 120 -7.88 -41.81 -12.39
N LYS A 121 -7.23 -41.12 -11.44
CA LYS A 121 -7.15 -41.54 -10.04
C LYS A 121 -8.22 -40.86 -9.19
N PRO A 122 -8.67 -41.46 -8.08
CA PRO A 122 -9.52 -40.77 -7.10
C PRO A 122 -8.85 -39.48 -6.62
N GLY A 123 -9.57 -38.35 -6.68
CA GLY A 123 -9.02 -37.02 -6.40
C GLY A 123 -8.30 -36.34 -7.57
N GLY A 124 -8.32 -36.96 -8.75
CA GLY A 124 -7.93 -36.34 -10.01
C GLY A 124 -8.90 -35.25 -10.46
N GLY A 125 -8.40 -34.28 -11.22
CA GLY A 125 -9.22 -33.23 -11.83
C GLY A 125 -8.83 -33.00 -13.29
N SER A 126 -9.48 -32.04 -13.94
CA SER A 126 -9.21 -31.70 -15.34
C SER A 126 -7.72 -31.34 -15.53
N PRO A 127 -6.99 -32.05 -16.41
CA PRO A 127 -5.57 -31.84 -16.60
C PRO A 127 -5.30 -30.52 -17.31
N TRP A 128 -4.19 -29.90 -16.97
CA TRP A 128 -3.79 -28.64 -17.58
C TRP A 128 -3.17 -28.83 -18.96
N SER A 129 -3.80 -28.28 -20.01
CA SER A 129 -3.15 -28.17 -21.31
C SER A 129 -2.02 -27.12 -21.31
N VAL A 130 -1.06 -27.25 -22.23
CA VAL A 130 0.04 -26.27 -22.38
C VAL A 130 -0.49 -24.86 -22.66
N LEU A 131 -1.58 -24.77 -23.45
CA LEU A 131 -2.19 -23.48 -23.79
C LEU A 131 -2.84 -22.82 -22.57
N GLU A 132 -3.56 -23.59 -21.77
CA GLU A 132 -4.19 -23.13 -20.52
C GLU A 132 -3.15 -22.69 -19.48
N ARG A 133 -2.06 -23.45 -19.33
CA ARG A 133 -0.93 -23.06 -18.47
C ARG A 133 -0.36 -21.71 -18.89
N ARG A 134 -0.10 -21.52 -20.18
CA ARG A 134 0.42 -20.25 -20.72
C ARG A 134 -0.56 -19.10 -20.53
N LYS A 135 -1.86 -19.33 -20.77
CA LYS A 135 -2.92 -18.33 -20.58
C LYS A 135 -3.01 -17.89 -19.12
N PHE A 136 -3.05 -18.84 -18.18
CA PHE A 136 -3.11 -18.53 -16.75
C PHE A 136 -1.84 -17.86 -16.27
N MET A 137 -0.67 -18.35 -16.67
CA MET A 137 0.60 -17.73 -16.31
C MET A 137 0.69 -16.29 -16.83
N GLY A 138 0.34 -16.04 -18.10
CA GLY A 138 0.30 -14.69 -18.66
C GLY A 138 -0.71 -13.77 -17.95
N PHE A 139 -1.91 -14.28 -17.69
CA PHE A 139 -2.93 -13.55 -16.93
C PHE A 139 -2.42 -13.16 -15.54
N MET A 140 -1.87 -14.11 -14.78
CA MET A 140 -1.40 -13.87 -13.42
C MET A 140 -0.20 -12.92 -13.36
N VAL A 141 0.69 -12.94 -14.37
CA VAL A 141 1.80 -11.98 -14.47
C VAL A 141 1.29 -10.57 -14.72
N ILE A 142 0.35 -10.41 -15.65
CA ILE A 142 -0.26 -9.11 -15.91
C ILE A 142 -1.03 -8.63 -14.67
N TRP A 143 -1.80 -9.52 -14.06
CA TRP A 143 -2.60 -9.23 -12.87
C TRP A 143 -1.71 -8.81 -11.70
N GLY A 144 -0.62 -9.53 -11.41
CA GLY A 144 0.33 -9.15 -10.37
C GLY A 144 1.01 -7.81 -10.68
N THR A 145 1.41 -7.56 -11.92
CA THR A 145 2.00 -6.27 -12.35
C THR A 145 1.01 -5.10 -12.19
N LEU A 146 -0.28 -5.32 -12.43
CA LEU A 146 -1.32 -4.32 -12.15
C LEU A 146 -1.41 -3.95 -10.66
N GLY A 147 -0.94 -4.82 -9.77
CA GLY A 147 -0.87 -4.56 -8.33
C GLY A 147 -0.01 -3.34 -7.99
N SER A 148 1.18 -3.22 -8.59
CA SER A 148 2.05 -2.05 -8.34
C SER A 148 1.49 -0.75 -8.94
N VAL A 149 0.73 -0.85 -10.03
CA VAL A 149 0.01 0.28 -10.63
C VAL A 149 -1.12 0.73 -9.72
N LEU A 150 -1.89 -0.23 -9.16
CA LEU A 150 -2.95 0.05 -8.21
C LEU A 150 -2.39 0.65 -6.92
N ASP A 151 -1.28 0.12 -6.41
CA ASP A 151 -0.58 0.68 -5.24
C ASP A 151 -0.19 2.14 -5.49
N SER A 152 0.48 2.40 -6.61
CA SER A 152 0.84 3.77 -7.00
C SER A 152 -0.38 4.70 -7.13
N PHE A 153 -1.51 4.20 -7.64
CA PHE A 153 -2.74 4.97 -7.74
C PHE A 153 -3.34 5.29 -6.36
N LEU A 154 -3.45 4.28 -5.50
CA LEU A 154 -3.97 4.43 -4.14
C LEU A 154 -3.04 5.31 -3.29
N GLY A 155 -1.73 5.12 -3.39
CA GLY A 155 -0.73 5.91 -2.70
C GLY A 155 -0.73 7.36 -3.17
N GLY A 156 -0.80 7.60 -4.47
CA GLY A 156 -0.91 8.96 -5.02
C GLY A 156 -2.19 9.70 -4.64
N MET A 157 -3.26 8.96 -4.27
CA MET A 157 -4.55 9.53 -3.85
C MET A 157 -4.64 9.71 -2.33
N PHE A 158 -4.27 8.68 -1.57
CA PHE A 158 -4.55 8.54 -0.14
C PHE A 158 -3.32 8.61 0.77
N GLN A 159 -2.11 8.72 0.23
CA GLN A 159 -0.90 8.90 1.04
C GLN A 159 -0.30 10.29 0.83
N ARG A 160 0.04 10.92 1.93
CA ARG A 160 0.72 12.22 1.91
C ARG A 160 2.21 12.03 1.62
N SER A 161 2.71 12.66 0.55
CA SER A 161 4.15 12.81 0.30
C SER A 161 4.65 14.16 0.79
N VAL A 162 5.68 14.17 1.63
CA VAL A 162 6.27 15.39 2.18
C VAL A 162 7.67 15.59 1.60
N LYS A 163 7.90 16.76 1.02
CA LYS A 163 9.19 17.16 0.47
C LYS A 163 9.91 18.07 1.45
N ASP A 164 11.18 17.78 1.71
CA ASP A 164 12.08 18.74 2.37
C ASP A 164 12.48 19.83 1.37
N VAL A 165 12.25 21.09 1.75
CA VAL A 165 12.49 22.25 0.88
C VAL A 165 13.98 22.44 0.61
N ARG A 166 14.85 22.00 1.53
CA ARG A 166 16.31 22.18 1.41
C ARG A 166 16.95 21.17 0.47
N SER A 167 16.69 19.89 0.71
CA SER A 167 17.26 18.82 -0.12
C SER A 167 16.47 18.56 -1.40
N GLY A 168 15.22 19.01 -1.46
CA GLY A 168 14.29 18.68 -2.53
C GLY A 168 13.87 17.21 -2.55
N LYS A 169 14.25 16.43 -1.54
CA LYS A 169 13.96 15.00 -1.41
C LYS A 169 12.66 14.77 -0.65
N ILE A 170 11.99 13.67 -0.97
CA ILE A 170 10.86 13.21 -0.16
C ILE A 170 11.39 12.65 1.16
N VAL A 171 10.69 12.98 2.24
CA VAL A 171 10.96 12.51 3.59
C VAL A 171 9.77 11.68 4.03
N GLU A 172 10.06 10.48 4.51
CA GLU A 172 9.09 9.58 5.13
C GLU A 172 9.44 9.42 6.62
N GLY A 173 8.43 9.15 7.45
CA GLY A 173 8.66 8.87 8.87
C GLY A 173 9.11 7.43 9.05
N GLU A 174 9.90 7.21 10.09
CA GLU A 174 10.42 5.88 10.42
C GLU A 174 9.27 4.87 10.62
N GLY A 175 9.37 3.71 9.96
CA GLY A 175 8.35 2.65 10.05
C GLY A 175 6.99 2.99 9.41
N GLY A 176 6.92 3.96 8.49
CA GLY A 176 5.66 4.39 7.86
C GLY A 176 4.88 5.42 8.67
N ASN A 177 5.48 5.96 9.74
CA ASN A 177 4.86 7.01 10.54
C ASN A 177 4.73 8.33 9.75
N ARG A 178 3.71 9.12 10.11
CA ARG A 178 3.43 10.39 9.44
C ARG A 178 4.50 11.43 9.77
N VAL A 179 5.03 12.08 8.74
CA VAL A 179 5.99 13.18 8.91
C VAL A 179 5.25 14.43 9.35
N LEU A 180 5.66 14.99 10.48
CA LEU A 180 5.16 16.28 10.93
C LEU A 180 5.60 17.37 9.95
N VAL A 181 4.61 18.08 9.42
CA VAL A 181 4.79 19.26 8.58
C VAL A 181 4.41 20.47 9.41
N ALA A 182 5.12 21.59 9.24
CA ALA A 182 4.73 22.84 9.86
C ALA A 182 3.28 23.17 9.45
N GLU A 183 2.41 23.40 10.44
CA GLU A 183 1.06 23.90 10.20
C GLU A 183 1.13 25.22 9.42
N SER A 184 0.15 25.48 8.55
CA SER A 184 0.10 26.78 7.88
C SER A 184 -0.04 27.89 8.93
N ALA A 185 0.49 29.09 8.65
CA ALA A 185 0.38 30.22 9.57
C ALA A 185 -1.09 30.53 9.94
N GLU A 186 -2.02 30.32 9.00
CA GLU A 186 -3.46 30.47 9.20
C GLU A 186 -4.04 29.42 10.14
N ALA A 187 -3.58 28.17 10.01
CA ALA A 187 -3.92 27.11 10.94
C ALA A 187 -3.41 27.53 12.32
N MET A 188 -2.10 27.77 12.51
CA MET A 188 -1.55 28.17 13.80
C MET A 188 -2.27 29.37 14.44
N ALA A 189 -2.65 30.36 13.64
CA ALA A 189 -3.45 31.51 14.09
C ALA A 189 -4.84 31.10 14.58
N ALA A 190 -5.54 30.20 13.88
CA ALA A 190 -6.84 29.68 14.30
C ALA A 190 -6.74 28.85 15.60
N HIS A 191 -5.67 28.07 15.79
CA HIS A 191 -5.46 27.24 16.99
C HIS A 191 -5.16 28.12 18.20
N SER A 192 -4.30 29.13 17.98
CA SER A 192 -3.97 30.16 18.96
C SER A 192 -5.23 30.91 19.40
N LYS A 193 -6.07 31.34 18.45
CA LYS A 193 -7.35 31.98 18.73
C LYS A 193 -8.28 31.07 19.55
N LYS A 194 -8.45 29.81 19.13
CA LYS A 194 -9.29 28.84 19.85
C LYS A 194 -8.78 28.57 21.28
N ARG A 195 -7.45 28.48 21.48
CA ARG A 195 -6.84 28.37 22.82
C ARG A 195 -7.06 29.63 23.65
N ALA A 196 -6.93 30.81 23.04
CA ALA A 196 -7.16 32.09 23.70
C ALA A 196 -8.62 32.22 24.14
N ASP A 197 -9.57 31.83 23.29
CA ASP A 197 -11.01 31.84 23.58
C ASP A 197 -11.35 30.88 24.74
N ILE A 198 -10.79 29.67 24.74
CA ILE A 198 -10.96 28.70 25.84
C ILE A 198 -10.35 29.25 27.14
N LYS A 199 -9.15 29.83 27.09
CA LYS A 199 -8.49 30.40 28.26
C LYS A 199 -9.26 31.60 28.80
N ALA A 200 -9.82 32.43 27.93
CA ALA A 200 -10.66 33.56 28.31
C ALA A 200 -11.98 33.11 28.97
N ALA A 201 -12.57 32.01 28.48
CA ALA A 201 -13.77 31.41 29.05
C ALA A 201 -13.51 30.78 30.44
N ILE A 202 -12.36 30.14 30.63
CA ILE A 202 -11.96 29.56 31.92
C ILE A 202 -11.63 30.64 32.95
N MET A 203 -11.01 31.74 32.51
CA MET A 203 -10.54 32.83 33.40
C MET A 203 -11.61 33.92 33.62
N HIS A 204 -12.89 33.64 33.37
CA HIS A 204 -14.03 34.53 33.61
C HIS A 204 -13.81 36.00 33.18
N GLY A 205 -13.11 36.23 32.07
CA GLY A 205 -12.91 37.58 31.51
C GLY A 205 -11.81 38.44 32.15
N GLU A 206 -11.05 37.98 33.15
CA GLU A 206 -9.95 38.78 33.73
C GLU A 206 -8.72 38.92 32.80
N GLY A 207 -8.73 38.27 31.64
CA GLY A 207 -7.63 38.25 30.67
C GLY A 207 -7.72 39.28 29.53
N GLN A 208 -8.64 40.25 29.55
CA GLN A 208 -8.83 41.18 28.42
C GLN A 208 -7.63 42.11 28.12
N ARG A 209 -6.64 42.20 29.03
CA ARG A 209 -5.40 42.99 28.81
C ARG A 209 -4.21 42.17 28.32
N ALA A 210 -4.31 40.86 28.23
CA ALA A 210 -3.25 40.00 27.68
C ALA A 210 -3.46 39.80 26.17
N THR A 211 -3.71 40.87 25.42
CA THR A 211 -3.63 40.82 23.96
C THR A 211 -2.16 40.65 23.60
N ALA A 212 -1.77 39.44 23.20
CA ALA A 212 -0.48 39.22 22.56
C ALA A 212 -0.37 40.21 21.38
N LYS A 213 0.58 41.14 21.45
CA LYS A 213 0.97 41.95 20.30
C LYS A 213 1.41 41.00 19.20
N LEU A 214 0.56 40.80 18.19
CA LEU A 214 0.99 40.32 16.89
C LEU A 214 1.82 41.44 16.26
N GLY A 215 3.14 41.39 16.48
CA GLY A 215 4.08 42.18 15.72
C GLY A 215 4.12 41.66 14.29
N GLY A 216 3.32 42.28 13.41
CA GLY A 216 3.60 42.26 11.99
C GLY A 216 4.84 43.12 11.73
N SER A 217 5.85 42.52 11.11
CA SER A 217 7.02 43.16 10.48
C SER A 217 7.83 44.18 11.30
N ALA A 218 9.10 43.81 11.52
CA ALA A 218 10.28 44.67 11.63
C ALA A 218 10.19 45.92 12.52
N ILE A 219 10.90 45.89 13.64
CA ILE A 219 12.00 46.82 13.96
C ILE A 219 12.86 46.10 15.02
N ALA A 220 14.17 46.13 14.78
CA ALA A 220 15.19 45.60 15.68
C ALA A 220 15.11 46.31 17.04
N ASP A 221 15.18 45.52 18.11
CA ASP A 221 15.75 45.97 19.37
C ASP A 221 16.66 44.84 19.85
N ASP A 222 17.96 45.10 19.74
CA ASP A 222 18.99 44.47 20.55
C ASP A 222 18.65 44.78 22.01
N ASP A 223 18.29 43.77 22.81
CA ASP A 223 18.46 43.87 24.26
C ASP A 223 18.73 42.48 24.84
N ASP A 224 19.74 42.49 25.70
CA ASP A 224 20.50 41.35 26.15
C ASP A 224 19.85 40.65 27.35
N GLY A 225 19.92 39.33 27.37
CA GLY A 225 19.87 38.53 28.61
C GLY A 225 18.63 37.67 28.80
N GLU A 226 18.77 36.36 28.55
CA GLU A 226 18.63 35.33 29.59
C GLU A 226 18.88 33.92 29.02
N ALA A 227 19.78 33.21 29.71
CA ALA A 227 19.96 31.76 29.82
C ALA A 227 19.89 30.88 28.54
N ASP A 228 21.07 30.37 28.16
CA ASP A 228 21.36 29.04 27.60
C ASP A 228 20.18 28.04 27.52
N ALA A 229 19.23 28.31 26.64
CA ALA A 229 18.21 27.34 26.26
C ALA A 229 18.85 26.44 25.22
N ASP A 230 19.03 25.16 25.56
CA ASP A 230 19.53 24.15 24.63
C ASP A 230 18.66 24.17 23.36
N VAL A 231 19.23 24.76 22.28
CA VAL A 231 18.59 24.94 20.98
C VAL A 231 18.22 23.58 20.34
N TYR A 232 18.74 22.49 20.92
CA TYR A 232 18.48 21.10 20.54
C TYR A 232 17.58 20.32 21.51
N ASP A 233 16.97 20.93 22.53
CA ASP A 233 16.03 20.21 23.41
C ASP A 233 14.76 19.79 22.63
N PRO A 234 14.51 18.47 22.44
CA PRO A 234 13.32 17.99 21.74
C PRO A 234 12.01 18.23 22.50
N ARG A 235 12.05 18.71 23.75
CA ARG A 235 10.88 18.98 24.59
C ARG A 235 10.38 20.42 24.48
N ASP A 236 11.14 21.33 23.85
CA ASP A 236 10.72 22.72 23.65
C ASP A 236 9.67 22.84 22.53
N LYS A 237 8.47 23.30 22.91
CA LYS A 237 7.33 23.52 22.00
C LYS A 237 7.37 24.88 21.28
N HIS A 238 8.24 25.80 21.68
CA HIS A 238 8.34 27.15 21.13
C HIS A 238 9.59 27.37 20.27
N ARG A 239 10.21 26.28 19.81
CA ARG A 239 11.40 26.29 18.97
C ARG A 239 11.24 27.19 17.74
N LYS A 240 12.07 28.23 17.65
CA LYS A 240 12.21 29.06 16.44
C LYS A 240 13.08 28.36 15.40
N ALA A 241 12.81 28.61 14.12
CA ALA A 241 13.62 28.06 13.04
C ALA A 241 15.07 28.60 13.14
N SER A 242 16.04 27.72 13.41
CA SER A 242 17.46 28.04 13.62
C SER A 242 18.20 28.68 12.43
N PHE A 243 17.53 28.96 11.31
CA PHE A 243 18.17 29.25 10.03
C PHE A 243 17.75 30.57 9.37
N GLY A 244 17.03 31.47 10.05
CA GLY A 244 16.82 32.85 9.59
C GLY A 244 15.90 33.08 8.37
N ASP A 245 15.57 32.04 7.59
CA ASP A 245 14.82 32.21 6.33
C ASP A 245 13.28 32.18 6.48
N GLU A 246 12.76 31.89 7.69
CA GLU A 246 11.33 31.71 8.04
C GLU A 246 10.51 30.74 7.18
N ARG A 247 11.08 30.13 6.13
CA ARG A 247 10.40 29.19 5.25
C ARG A 247 10.18 27.85 5.96
N PRO A 248 9.03 27.20 5.76
CA PRO A 248 8.78 25.88 6.32
C PRO A 248 9.81 24.89 5.78
N SER A 249 10.42 24.10 6.66
CA SER A 249 11.42 23.09 6.27
C SER A 249 10.82 21.95 5.45
N ARG A 250 9.53 21.67 5.61
CA ARG A 250 8.80 20.57 4.98
C ARG A 250 7.52 21.09 4.35
N VAL A 251 7.23 20.64 3.13
CA VAL A 251 6.02 21.03 2.37
C VAL A 251 5.37 19.78 1.80
N VAL A 252 4.03 19.78 1.72
CA VAL A 252 3.27 18.68 1.13
C VAL A 252 3.40 18.73 -0.39
N GLU A 253 3.82 17.62 -1.01
CA GLU A 253 3.99 17.50 -2.46
C GLU A 253 2.74 16.92 -3.14
N SER A 254 2.09 15.93 -2.52
CA SER A 254 0.90 15.25 -3.08
C SER A 254 0.13 14.40 -2.06
N GLY A 255 -1.11 14.04 -2.44
CA GLY A 255 -1.98 13.10 -1.75
C GLY A 255 -2.81 13.66 -0.60
N TRP A 256 -3.87 12.94 -0.23
CA TRP A 256 -4.72 13.24 0.93
C TRP A 256 -4.21 12.42 2.11
N ASP A 257 -3.96 13.03 3.27
CA ASP A 257 -3.35 12.40 4.46
C ASP A 257 -4.30 11.42 5.18
N LEU A 258 -4.82 10.44 4.45
CA LEU A 258 -5.87 9.53 4.91
C LEU A 258 -5.28 8.21 5.41
N LEU A 259 -4.45 7.57 4.60
CA LEU A 259 -3.88 6.23 4.83
C LEU A 259 -2.36 6.30 4.95
N ASP A 260 -1.78 5.36 5.70
CA ASP A 260 -0.33 5.15 5.75
C ASP A 260 0.16 4.16 4.68
N ASN A 261 1.45 3.81 4.72
CA ASN A 261 2.03 2.87 3.75
C ASN A 261 1.51 1.44 3.90
N ASN A 262 1.35 0.99 5.15
CA ASN A 262 0.92 -0.37 5.44
C ASN A 262 -0.55 -0.57 5.06
N ASP A 263 -1.39 0.44 5.29
CA ASP A 263 -2.80 0.46 4.94
C ASP A 263 -3.02 0.33 3.43
N VAL A 264 -2.27 1.10 2.63
CA VAL A 264 -2.37 1.05 1.17
C VAL A 264 -1.87 -0.28 0.62
N ASN A 265 -0.71 -0.75 1.08
CA ASN A 265 -0.18 -2.06 0.70
C ASN A 265 -1.16 -3.19 1.03
N PHE A 266 -1.77 -3.11 2.22
CA PHE A 266 -2.78 -4.07 2.65
C PHE A 266 -4.03 -4.01 1.75
N LEU A 267 -4.54 -2.81 1.49
CA LEU A 267 -5.71 -2.59 0.63
C LEU A 267 -5.47 -3.12 -0.78
N MET A 268 -4.31 -2.81 -1.37
CA MET A 268 -3.88 -3.32 -2.67
C MET A 268 -3.80 -4.85 -2.67
N ALA A 269 -3.14 -5.46 -1.68
CA ALA A 269 -2.99 -6.91 -1.62
C ALA A 269 -4.35 -7.62 -1.49
N VAL A 270 -5.29 -7.04 -0.74
CA VAL A 270 -6.67 -7.56 -0.61
C VAL A 270 -7.43 -7.40 -1.93
N SER A 271 -7.42 -6.22 -2.54
CA SER A 271 -8.16 -5.96 -3.77
C SER A 271 -7.66 -6.80 -4.94
N MET A 272 -6.34 -6.95 -5.09
CA MET A 272 -5.74 -7.78 -6.13
C MET A 272 -6.06 -9.26 -5.93
N SER A 273 -6.06 -9.73 -4.69
CA SER A 273 -6.40 -11.12 -4.37
C SER A 273 -7.88 -11.42 -4.63
N VAL A 274 -8.79 -10.60 -4.09
CA VAL A 274 -10.25 -10.76 -4.28
C VAL A 274 -10.64 -10.56 -5.72
N GLY A 275 -10.09 -9.55 -6.39
CA GLY A 275 -10.35 -9.27 -7.81
C GLY A 275 -9.85 -10.42 -8.71
N GLY A 276 -8.68 -10.99 -8.42
CA GLY A 276 -8.17 -12.15 -9.16
C GLY A 276 -9.10 -13.36 -9.04
N MET A 277 -9.60 -13.62 -7.83
CA MET A 277 -10.61 -14.66 -7.61
C MET A 277 -11.93 -14.36 -8.32
N ALA A 278 -12.39 -13.11 -8.30
CA ALA A 278 -13.64 -12.71 -8.96
C ALA A 278 -13.55 -12.85 -10.49
N VAL A 279 -12.43 -12.45 -11.10
CA VAL A 279 -12.19 -12.61 -12.54
C VAL A 279 -12.10 -14.09 -12.91
N ALA A 280 -11.40 -14.89 -12.12
CA ALA A 280 -11.32 -16.34 -12.34
C ALA A 280 -12.68 -17.04 -12.16
N SER A 281 -13.44 -16.65 -11.14
CA SER A 281 -14.81 -17.12 -10.88
C SER A 281 -15.72 -16.83 -12.08
N TRP A 282 -15.68 -15.60 -12.60
CA TRP A 282 -16.44 -15.22 -13.78
C TRP A 282 -15.99 -15.99 -15.04
N TYR A 283 -14.69 -16.12 -15.26
CA TYR A 283 -14.14 -16.76 -16.45
C TYR A 283 -14.39 -18.28 -16.49
N TRP A 284 -14.26 -18.96 -15.34
CA TRP A 284 -14.48 -20.41 -15.23
C TRP A 284 -15.92 -20.79 -14.87
N GLY A 285 -16.79 -19.81 -14.60
CA GLY A 285 -18.16 -20.07 -14.17
C GLY A 285 -18.27 -20.72 -12.79
N VAL A 286 -17.22 -20.64 -11.97
CA VAL A 286 -17.17 -21.22 -10.63
C VAL A 286 -17.81 -20.26 -9.64
N PRO A 287 -18.82 -20.67 -8.86
CA PRO A 287 -19.48 -19.78 -7.89
C PRO A 287 -18.48 -19.31 -6.83
N ILE A 288 -18.47 -18.02 -6.50
CA ILE A 288 -17.59 -17.47 -5.46
C ILE A 288 -17.89 -18.10 -4.07
N GLN A 289 -19.10 -18.63 -3.88
CA GLN A 289 -19.49 -19.38 -2.69
C GLN A 289 -18.63 -20.63 -2.46
N SER A 290 -18.06 -21.22 -3.52
CA SER A 290 -17.14 -22.37 -3.42
C SER A 290 -15.91 -22.09 -2.57
N VAL A 291 -15.52 -20.81 -2.43
CA VAL A 291 -14.42 -20.34 -1.57
C VAL A 291 -14.74 -20.57 -0.09
N MET A 292 -16.02 -20.50 0.30
CA MET A 292 -16.47 -20.69 1.69
C MET A 292 -16.73 -22.16 2.04
N GLY A 293 -16.58 -23.08 1.08
CA GLY A 293 -16.81 -24.51 1.29
C GLY A 293 -18.25 -24.84 1.71
N VAL A 294 -19.21 -24.09 1.14
CA VAL A 294 -20.66 -24.36 1.16
C VAL A 294 -21.07 -24.89 -0.20
#